data_AF-A0A661ZZN7-F1
#
_entry.id   AF-A0A661ZZN7-F1
#
_cell.length_a   1.000
_cell.length_b   1.000
_cell.length_c   1.000
_cell.angle_alpha   90.00
_cell.angle_beta   90.00
_cell.angle_gamma   90.00
#
_symmetry.space_group_name_H-M   'P 1'
#
loop_
_entity.id
_entity.type
_entity.pdbx_description
1 polymer ?
#
loop_
_entity_poly.entity_id
_entity_poly.type
_entity_poly.pdbx_seq_one_letter_code
_entity_poly.pdbx_strand_id
1 'polypeptide(L)'
;MKKLVTILMLIPALALIVFVASCTKEGPAGPAGENGINGTDGTATCSQCHDSGEAFLGKVIQWEASTHATGSTFERNTESCAPCHTSMGFKEVIETGENATAAPIANPTPVNCYTCHKIHQDYTADDWALTLTDPVAMRTDGGTYNMGVSNICAKCHQVNPPNPMPEVGTLDEIEISSPYWGPHHGPQGSMMIGNGGYEIGSGYENSPHSSMIESGCKQCHMSSAYGTQAGGHQMGMTYAYHGHDVVNKAGCIECHTNPDNLDAKIEATNLAIETKLTELQVILMDLGRLDEGNHIIPGTMPSLHAGAVYNYLYVLEDRSGGSHNYMYAMTLLDNTIAALQ
;
A
#
# COMPACT_ATOMS: atom_id res chain seq x y z
N MET A 1 22.69 -77.13 -67.93
CA MET A 1 22.00 -77.18 -66.61
C MET A 1 21.70 -75.82 -65.99
N LYS A 2 22.49 -74.74 -66.19
CA LYS A 2 22.19 -73.42 -65.59
C LYS A 2 21.02 -72.63 -66.23
N LYS A 3 20.61 -72.91 -67.47
CA LYS A 3 19.50 -72.20 -68.14
C LYS A 3 18.10 -72.79 -67.89
N LEU A 4 18.01 -74.02 -67.36
CA LEU A 4 16.71 -74.65 -67.05
C LEU A 4 16.20 -74.29 -65.65
N VAL A 5 17.09 -74.00 -64.70
CA VAL A 5 16.73 -73.64 -63.31
C VAL A 5 16.12 -72.24 -63.22
N THR A 6 16.53 -71.31 -64.09
CA THR A 6 16.02 -69.93 -64.11
C THR A 6 14.58 -69.82 -64.64
N ILE A 7 14.18 -70.70 -65.57
CA ILE A 7 12.82 -70.70 -66.15
C ILE A 7 11.82 -71.38 -65.20
N LEU A 8 12.26 -72.35 -64.39
CA LEU A 8 11.40 -73.06 -63.44
C LEU A 8 11.04 -72.23 -62.18
N MET A 9 11.81 -71.18 -61.86
CA MET A 9 11.52 -70.26 -60.73
C MET A 9 10.68 -69.02 -61.10
N LEU A 10 10.56 -68.69 -62.39
CA LEU A 10 9.81 -67.49 -62.84
C LEU A 10 8.30 -67.73 -62.98
N ILE A 11 7.88 -68.97 -63.22
CA ILE A 11 6.46 -69.32 -63.42
C ILE A 11 5.64 -69.28 -62.11
N PRO A 12 6.11 -69.78 -60.94
CA PRO A 12 5.36 -69.65 -59.69
C PRO A 12 5.35 -68.20 -59.16
N ALA A 13 6.40 -67.43 -59.41
CA ALA A 13 6.49 -66.03 -58.97
C ALA A 13 5.51 -65.10 -59.70
N LEU A 14 5.27 -65.34 -61.00
CA LEU A 14 4.30 -64.55 -61.78
C LEU A 14 2.85 -64.92 -61.45
N ALA A 15 2.57 -66.19 -61.14
CA ALA A 15 1.24 -66.64 -60.74
C ALA A 15 0.81 -66.12 -59.35
N LEU A 16 1.75 -65.91 -58.42
CA LEU A 16 1.48 -65.35 -57.09
C LEU A 16 1.16 -63.84 -57.14
N ILE A 17 1.71 -63.10 -58.10
CA ILE A 17 1.48 -61.65 -58.25
C ILE A 17 0.06 -61.35 -58.78
N VAL A 18 -0.52 -62.25 -59.59
CA VAL A 18 -1.86 -62.03 -60.19
C VAL A 18 -3.00 -62.26 -59.19
N PHE A 19 -2.82 -63.11 -58.17
CA PHE A 19 -3.88 -63.37 -57.18
C PHE A 19 -3.99 -62.29 -56.09
N VAL A 20 -2.89 -61.62 -55.72
CA VAL A 20 -2.89 -60.61 -54.64
C VAL A 20 -3.46 -59.26 -55.10
N ALA A 21 -3.40 -58.95 -56.40
CA ALA A 21 -3.92 -57.71 -56.96
C ALA A 21 -5.46 -57.64 -57.06
N SER A 22 -6.18 -58.74 -56.85
CA SER A 22 -7.66 -58.78 -56.99
C SER A 22 -8.44 -58.52 -55.69
N CYS A 23 -7.76 -58.39 -54.54
CA CYS A 23 -8.40 -58.28 -53.21
C CYS A 23 -8.30 -56.90 -52.55
N THR A 24 -7.76 -55.86 -53.21
CA THR A 24 -7.71 -54.49 -52.65
C THR A 24 -8.44 -53.52 -53.56
N LYS A 25 -9.77 -53.60 -53.61
CA LYS A 25 -10.59 -52.44 -53.98
C LYS A 25 -10.75 -51.56 -52.74
N GLU A 26 -9.72 -50.77 -52.42
CA GLU A 26 -9.95 -49.57 -51.63
C GLU A 26 -10.66 -48.57 -52.54
N GLY A 27 -11.89 -48.18 -52.19
CA GLY A 27 -12.56 -47.08 -52.85
C GLY A 27 -11.77 -45.77 -52.65
N PRO A 28 -12.01 -44.73 -53.46
CA PRO A 28 -11.39 -43.43 -53.24
C PRO A 28 -11.66 -43.00 -51.78
N ALA A 29 -10.62 -42.50 -51.11
CA ALA A 29 -10.77 -41.93 -49.78
C ALA A 29 -11.92 -40.93 -49.80
N GLY A 30 -12.86 -41.04 -48.85
CA GLY A 30 -13.93 -40.07 -48.70
C GLY A 30 -13.34 -38.65 -48.54
N PRO A 31 -14.07 -37.60 -48.93
CA PRO A 31 -13.60 -36.23 -48.75
C PRO A 31 -13.22 -36.02 -47.28
N ALA A 32 -12.07 -35.38 -47.05
CA ALA A 32 -11.68 -34.98 -45.70
C ALA A 32 -12.82 -34.15 -45.09
N GLY A 33 -13.22 -34.47 -43.88
CA GLY A 33 -14.19 -33.65 -43.14
C GLY A 33 -13.68 -32.22 -43.02
N GLU A 34 -14.58 -31.24 -42.99
CA GLU A 34 -14.19 -29.85 -42.76
C GLU A 34 -13.43 -29.74 -41.43
N ASN A 35 -12.29 -29.04 -41.44
CA ASN A 35 -11.59 -28.73 -40.22
C ASN A 35 -12.53 -27.98 -39.28
N GLY A 36 -12.64 -28.43 -38.03
CA GLY A 36 -13.36 -27.69 -37.01
C GLY A 36 -12.82 -26.27 -36.85
N ILE A 37 -13.66 -25.34 -36.38
CA ILE A 37 -13.22 -24.00 -36.02
C ILE A 37 -12.22 -24.13 -34.87
N ASN A 38 -10.99 -23.61 -35.05
CA ASN A 38 -10.03 -23.52 -33.96
C ASN A 38 -10.67 -22.76 -32.79
N GLY A 39 -10.52 -23.29 -31.56
CA GLY A 39 -10.96 -22.57 -30.37
C GLY A 39 -10.26 -21.22 -30.23
N THR A 40 -10.90 -20.28 -29.54
CA THR A 40 -10.26 -19.01 -29.15
C THR A 40 -8.98 -19.30 -28.38
N ASP A 41 -7.89 -18.61 -28.71
CA ASP A 41 -6.61 -18.75 -28.02
C ASP A 41 -6.77 -18.39 -26.53
N GLY A 42 -6.66 -19.39 -25.66
CA GLY A 42 -6.80 -19.22 -24.21
C GLY A 42 -5.66 -18.43 -23.57
N THR A 43 -4.59 -18.10 -24.32
CA THR A 43 -3.46 -17.30 -23.84
C THR A 43 -3.60 -15.81 -24.15
N ALA A 44 -4.50 -15.43 -25.06
CA ALA A 44 -4.67 -14.04 -25.50
C ALA A 44 -5.01 -13.09 -24.33
N THR A 45 -5.76 -13.56 -23.33
CA THR A 45 -6.10 -12.79 -22.14
C THR A 45 -4.91 -12.70 -21.17
N CYS A 46 -4.14 -13.78 -21.02
CA CYS A 46 -2.94 -13.81 -20.19
C CYS A 46 -1.87 -12.84 -20.70
N SER A 47 -1.71 -12.76 -22.03
CA SER A 47 -0.76 -11.85 -22.67
C SER A 47 -1.08 -10.37 -22.43
N GLN A 48 -2.31 -10.00 -22.06
CA GLN A 48 -2.63 -8.60 -21.72
C GLN A 48 -1.87 -8.11 -20.48
N CYS A 49 -1.48 -9.03 -19.59
CA CYS A 49 -0.77 -8.72 -18.34
C CYS A 49 0.65 -9.31 -18.31
N HIS A 50 0.88 -10.43 -19.01
CA HIS A 50 2.16 -11.14 -19.05
C HIS A 50 3.04 -10.80 -20.26
N ASP A 51 2.60 -9.94 -21.18
CA ASP A 51 3.48 -9.28 -22.16
C ASP A 51 4.18 -8.08 -21.49
N SER A 52 4.91 -8.37 -20.40
CA SER A 52 5.40 -7.35 -19.46
C SER A 52 6.64 -6.63 -20.01
N GLY A 53 6.39 -5.66 -20.88
CA GLY A 53 7.42 -4.73 -21.36
C GLY A 53 7.98 -3.80 -20.26
N GLU A 54 8.94 -2.97 -20.64
CA GLU A 54 9.69 -2.05 -19.75
C GLU A 54 8.79 -1.18 -18.84
N ALA A 55 7.58 -0.83 -19.30
CA ALA A 55 6.63 -0.06 -18.49
C ALA A 55 6.18 -0.81 -17.22
N PHE A 56 5.90 -2.11 -17.33
CA PHE A 56 5.54 -2.95 -16.19
C PHE A 56 6.76 -3.20 -15.30
N LEU A 57 7.90 -3.54 -15.90
CA LEU A 57 9.16 -3.72 -15.18
C LEU A 57 9.52 -2.48 -14.35
N GLY A 58 9.30 -1.28 -14.91
CA GLY A 58 9.47 -0.01 -14.20
C GLY A 58 8.63 0.11 -12.92
N LYS A 59 7.41 -0.44 -12.90
CA LYS A 59 6.57 -0.46 -11.68
C LYS A 59 7.05 -1.49 -10.67
N VAL A 60 7.51 -2.65 -11.13
CA VAL A 60 8.08 -3.70 -10.28
C VAL A 60 9.29 -3.17 -9.54
N ILE A 61 10.29 -2.61 -10.24
CA ILE A 61 11.51 -2.11 -9.60
C ILE A 61 11.25 -0.91 -8.66
N GLN A 62 10.23 -0.10 -8.96
CA GLN A 62 9.78 0.97 -8.07
C GLN A 62 9.23 0.41 -6.76
N TRP A 63 8.33 -0.59 -6.85
CA TRP A 63 7.77 -1.24 -5.68
C TRP A 63 8.82 -2.00 -4.89
N GLU A 64 9.74 -2.73 -5.54
CA GLU A 64 10.84 -3.45 -4.88
C GLU A 64 11.76 -2.51 -4.07
N ALA A 65 11.85 -1.23 -4.46
CA ALA A 65 12.61 -0.21 -3.74
C ALA A 65 11.78 0.55 -2.68
N SER A 66 10.49 0.27 -2.55
CA SER A 66 9.61 0.91 -1.56
C SER A 66 9.77 0.28 -0.17
N THR A 67 9.35 1.00 0.88
CA THR A 67 9.27 0.45 2.24
C THR A 67 8.20 -0.64 2.36
N HIS A 68 7.19 -0.68 1.47
CA HIS A 68 6.24 -1.79 1.43
C HIS A 68 6.90 -3.13 1.07
N ALA A 69 7.95 -3.11 0.24
CA ALA A 69 8.71 -4.31 -0.12
C ALA A 69 9.88 -4.58 0.84
N THR A 70 10.57 -3.52 1.29
CA THR A 70 11.85 -3.62 2.03
C THR A 70 11.72 -3.48 3.53
N GLY A 71 10.54 -3.08 4.05
CA GLY A 71 10.29 -2.89 5.46
C GLY A 71 10.40 -4.20 6.26
N SER A 72 10.87 -4.09 7.50
CA SER A 72 11.14 -5.21 8.41
C SER A 72 9.94 -5.65 9.25
N THR A 73 8.73 -5.25 8.86
CA THR A 73 7.54 -5.40 9.69
C THR A 73 6.54 -6.42 9.13
N PHE A 74 6.77 -6.98 7.95
CA PHE A 74 5.81 -7.91 7.34
C PHE A 74 5.67 -9.23 8.12
N GLU A 75 6.67 -9.59 8.92
CA GLU A 75 6.64 -10.73 9.82
C GLU A 75 5.70 -10.51 11.01
N ARG A 76 5.16 -9.30 11.20
CA ARG A 76 4.12 -8.99 12.19
C ARG A 76 2.76 -9.49 11.69
N ASN A 77 2.58 -10.79 11.73
CA ASN A 77 1.46 -11.52 11.16
C ASN A 77 0.41 -11.99 12.18
N THR A 78 0.48 -11.51 13.44
CA THR A 78 -0.56 -11.73 14.46
C THR A 78 -1.84 -10.96 14.12
N GLU A 79 -2.95 -11.32 14.75
CA GLU A 79 -4.31 -10.89 14.42
C GLU A 79 -4.47 -9.38 14.31
N SER A 80 -3.88 -8.63 15.25
CA SER A 80 -3.95 -7.16 15.29
C SER A 80 -2.93 -6.46 14.37
N CYS A 81 -1.92 -7.17 13.87
CA CYS A 81 -0.80 -6.60 13.11
C CYS A 81 -0.90 -6.93 11.61
N ALA A 82 -1.35 -8.15 11.30
CA ALA A 82 -1.55 -8.65 9.96
C ALA A 82 -2.37 -7.73 9.04
N PRO A 83 -3.40 -6.98 9.52
CA PRO A 83 -4.19 -6.08 8.68
C PRO A 83 -3.37 -5.05 7.91
N CYS A 84 -2.27 -4.55 8.49
CA CYS A 84 -1.44 -3.52 7.86
C CYS A 84 -0.11 -4.08 7.35
N HIS A 85 0.41 -5.14 7.97
CA HIS A 85 1.76 -5.65 7.69
C HIS A 85 1.79 -6.77 6.65
N THR A 86 0.66 -7.39 6.34
CA THR A 86 0.62 -8.52 5.39
C THR A 86 -0.41 -8.27 4.30
N SER A 87 -0.10 -8.70 3.07
CA SER A 87 -1.07 -8.62 1.96
C SER A 87 -2.34 -9.42 2.24
N MET A 88 -2.20 -10.60 2.85
CA MET A 88 -3.34 -11.48 3.14
C MET A 88 -4.22 -10.92 4.25
N GLY A 89 -3.62 -10.44 5.35
CA GLY A 89 -4.38 -9.83 6.44
C GLY A 89 -5.12 -8.57 6.00
N PHE A 90 -4.50 -7.73 5.16
CA PHE A 90 -5.18 -6.59 4.54
C PHE A 90 -6.43 -7.02 3.76
N LYS A 91 -6.28 -8.00 2.87
CA LYS A 91 -7.39 -8.52 2.06
C LYS A 91 -8.51 -9.11 2.92
N GLU A 92 -8.16 -9.80 4.00
CA GLU A 92 -9.15 -10.34 4.94
C GLU A 92 -9.96 -9.24 5.64
N VAL A 93 -9.31 -8.18 6.13
CA VAL A 93 -10.02 -7.12 6.86
C VAL A 93 -10.86 -6.21 5.96
N ILE A 94 -10.54 -6.09 4.67
CA ILE A 94 -11.42 -5.37 3.72
C ILE A 94 -12.62 -6.22 3.32
N GLU A 95 -12.48 -7.55 3.27
CA GLU A 95 -13.60 -8.47 2.96
C GLU A 95 -14.56 -8.60 4.14
N THR A 96 -14.02 -8.72 5.35
CA THR A 96 -14.80 -8.92 6.58
C THR A 96 -15.33 -7.62 7.18
N GLY A 97 -14.67 -6.49 6.92
CA GLY A 97 -14.97 -5.20 7.56
C GLY A 97 -14.41 -5.07 8.98
N GLU A 98 -13.69 -6.07 9.47
CA GLU A 98 -13.11 -6.09 10.81
C GLU A 98 -11.81 -5.25 10.90
N ASN A 99 -11.30 -5.07 12.13
CA ASN A 99 -10.04 -4.36 12.40
C ASN A 99 -8.86 -5.30 12.73
N ALA A 100 -9.13 -6.60 12.81
CA ALA A 100 -8.15 -7.65 13.07
C ALA A 100 -8.48 -8.86 12.19
N THR A 101 -7.47 -9.67 11.88
CA THR A 101 -7.72 -10.97 11.23
C THR A 101 -8.27 -11.97 12.26
N ALA A 102 -8.97 -12.99 11.79
CA ALA A 102 -9.56 -14.04 12.62
C ALA A 102 -8.51 -14.95 13.28
N ALA A 103 -7.33 -15.06 12.67
CA ALA A 103 -6.19 -15.82 13.16
C ALA A 103 -4.87 -15.23 12.61
N PRO A 104 -3.70 -15.63 13.14
CA PRO A 104 -2.42 -15.23 12.58
C PRO A 104 -2.24 -15.75 11.15
N ILE A 105 -1.65 -14.93 10.27
CA ILE A 105 -1.46 -15.27 8.86
C ILE A 105 -0.26 -16.20 8.69
N ALA A 106 -0.49 -17.45 8.29
CA ALA A 106 0.58 -18.38 7.96
C ALA A 106 1.26 -18.02 6.62
N ASN A 107 2.59 -18.14 6.56
CA ASN A 107 3.41 -17.81 5.39
C ASN A 107 3.14 -16.40 4.82
N PRO A 108 3.26 -15.34 5.65
CA PRO A 108 2.90 -13.98 5.26
C PRO A 108 3.73 -13.48 4.08
N THR A 109 3.11 -12.70 3.21
CA THR A 109 3.81 -11.90 2.18
C THR A 109 3.71 -10.42 2.55
N PRO A 110 4.76 -9.61 2.27
CA PRO A 110 4.71 -8.17 2.45
C PRO A 110 3.61 -7.53 1.59
N VAL A 111 3.30 -6.26 1.86
CA VAL A 111 2.41 -5.43 1.04
C VAL A 111 2.94 -5.43 -0.39
N ASN A 112 2.16 -5.95 -1.33
CA ASN A 112 2.58 -6.20 -2.70
C ASN A 112 1.48 -5.83 -3.72
N CYS A 113 1.69 -6.15 -4.99
CA CYS A 113 0.77 -5.83 -6.07
C CYS A 113 -0.67 -6.33 -5.80
N TYR A 114 -0.82 -7.53 -5.21
CA TYR A 114 -2.13 -8.11 -4.85
C TYR A 114 -2.79 -7.45 -3.65
N THR A 115 -2.03 -6.69 -2.85
CA THR A 115 -2.63 -5.87 -1.78
C THR A 115 -3.43 -4.74 -2.39
N CYS A 116 -2.86 -4.07 -3.39
CA CYS A 116 -3.45 -2.87 -3.98
C CYS A 116 -4.39 -3.17 -5.15
N HIS A 117 -4.07 -4.16 -5.97
CA HIS A 117 -4.78 -4.48 -7.21
C HIS A 117 -5.46 -5.86 -7.13
N LYS A 118 -6.58 -6.00 -7.84
CA LYS A 118 -7.40 -7.22 -7.94
C LYS A 118 -6.78 -8.30 -8.86
N ILE A 119 -5.47 -8.49 -8.79
CA ILE A 119 -4.72 -9.37 -9.70
C ILE A 119 -5.24 -10.81 -9.62
N HIS A 120 -5.54 -11.40 -10.79
CA HIS A 120 -6.04 -12.76 -10.98
C HIS A 120 -7.39 -13.03 -10.30
N GLN A 121 -8.28 -12.04 -10.25
CA GLN A 121 -9.66 -12.23 -9.80
C GLN A 121 -10.53 -12.65 -10.99
N ASP A 122 -10.54 -11.84 -12.05
CA ASP A 122 -11.37 -12.05 -13.23
C ASP A 122 -10.53 -12.41 -14.48
N TYR A 123 -9.19 -12.33 -14.36
CA TYR A 123 -8.23 -12.58 -15.44
C TYR A 123 -8.48 -11.65 -16.65
N THR A 124 -8.84 -10.39 -16.40
CA THR A 124 -9.03 -9.36 -17.43
C THR A 124 -8.23 -8.10 -17.10
N ALA A 125 -8.27 -7.08 -17.96
CA ALA A 125 -7.69 -5.77 -17.63
C ALA A 125 -8.27 -5.13 -16.35
N ASP A 126 -9.45 -5.56 -15.91
CA ASP A 126 -10.07 -5.08 -14.66
C ASP A 126 -9.33 -5.58 -13.41
N ASP A 127 -8.44 -6.56 -13.54
CA ASP A 127 -7.55 -7.02 -12.46
C ASP A 127 -6.58 -5.91 -11.97
N TRP A 128 -6.39 -4.84 -12.75
CA TRP A 128 -5.65 -3.64 -12.33
C TRP A 128 -6.49 -2.67 -11.48
N ALA A 129 -7.78 -2.93 -11.29
CA ALA A 129 -8.61 -2.14 -10.39
C ALA A 129 -8.14 -2.30 -8.94
N LEU A 130 -8.41 -1.29 -8.12
CA LEU A 130 -8.01 -1.29 -6.71
C LEU A 130 -8.86 -2.25 -5.88
N THR A 131 -8.26 -2.90 -4.90
CA THR A 131 -8.95 -3.80 -3.95
C THR A 131 -9.89 -3.05 -3.01
N LEU A 132 -9.61 -1.76 -2.75
CA LEU A 132 -10.44 -0.88 -1.93
C LEU A 132 -10.54 0.52 -2.54
N THR A 133 -11.76 0.99 -2.75
CA THR A 133 -12.07 2.38 -3.12
C THR A 133 -13.12 3.01 -2.20
N ASP A 134 -13.78 2.21 -1.38
CA ASP A 134 -14.85 2.69 -0.50
C ASP A 134 -14.27 3.55 0.64
N PRO A 135 -15.05 4.51 1.17
CA PRO A 135 -14.63 5.34 2.30
C PRO A 135 -14.17 4.50 3.49
N VAL A 136 -13.14 4.97 4.20
CA VAL A 136 -12.58 4.29 5.37
C VAL A 136 -12.95 5.06 6.63
N ALA A 137 -13.60 4.38 7.57
CA ALA A 137 -13.77 4.89 8.93
C ALA A 137 -12.47 4.70 9.72
N MET A 138 -11.96 5.78 10.30
CA MET A 138 -10.76 5.78 11.13
C MET A 138 -11.03 5.04 12.44
N ARG A 139 -10.08 4.19 12.84
CA ARG A 139 -10.20 3.33 14.04
C ARG A 139 -10.25 4.09 15.37
N THR A 140 -9.80 5.35 15.41
CA THR A 140 -9.76 6.18 16.62
C THR A 140 -11.12 6.68 17.05
N ASP A 141 -11.83 7.33 16.15
CA ASP A 141 -13.02 8.16 16.45
C ASP A 141 -14.15 7.98 15.43
N GLY A 142 -13.96 7.14 14.42
CA GLY A 142 -14.94 6.89 13.35
C GLY A 142 -14.96 7.95 12.23
N GLY A 143 -14.05 8.92 12.25
CA GLY A 143 -13.85 9.90 11.19
C GLY A 143 -13.73 9.23 9.83
N THR A 144 -14.36 9.80 8.81
CA THR A 144 -14.40 9.17 7.48
C THR A 144 -13.37 9.79 6.55
N TYR A 145 -12.39 9.00 6.13
CA TYR A 145 -11.50 9.34 5.01
C TYR A 145 -12.18 8.92 3.71
N ASN A 146 -12.38 9.88 2.80
CA ASN A 146 -13.01 9.64 1.50
C ASN A 146 -12.38 10.50 0.39
N MET A 147 -11.24 10.05 -0.12
CA MET A 147 -10.52 10.65 -1.26
C MET A 147 -10.38 9.65 -2.41
N GLY A 148 -11.43 8.83 -2.62
CA GLY A 148 -11.54 7.87 -3.72
C GLY A 148 -10.41 6.85 -3.76
N VAL A 149 -9.55 6.95 -4.78
CA VAL A 149 -8.46 5.99 -5.02
C VAL A 149 -7.40 5.94 -3.91
N SER A 150 -7.35 6.95 -3.03
CA SER A 150 -6.44 6.96 -1.87
C SER A 150 -7.04 6.34 -0.61
N ASN A 151 -8.31 5.93 -0.63
CA ASN A 151 -8.94 5.26 0.51
C ASN A 151 -8.19 3.98 0.90
N ILE A 152 -7.61 3.29 -0.10
CA ILE A 152 -6.75 2.13 0.14
C ILE A 152 -5.52 2.44 1.00
N CYS A 153 -4.92 3.62 0.82
CA CYS A 153 -3.77 4.07 1.60
C CYS A 153 -4.17 4.28 3.06
N ALA A 154 -5.29 4.97 3.29
CA ALA A 154 -5.79 5.32 4.62
C ALA A 154 -6.26 4.09 5.43
N LYS A 155 -6.59 2.96 4.79
CA LYS A 155 -6.94 1.72 5.51
C LYS A 155 -5.77 1.17 6.33
N CYS A 156 -4.53 1.34 5.87
CA CYS A 156 -3.33 0.99 6.64
C CYS A 156 -2.71 2.19 7.35
N HIS A 157 -2.63 3.34 6.67
CA HIS A 157 -2.12 4.59 7.22
C HIS A 157 -3.18 5.30 8.05
N GLN A 158 -3.61 4.63 9.11
CA GLN A 158 -4.42 5.16 10.18
C GLN A 158 -3.90 4.67 11.52
N VAL A 159 -4.22 5.41 12.57
CA VAL A 159 -3.87 5.06 13.94
C VAL A 159 -4.44 3.70 14.33
N ASN A 160 -3.61 2.83 14.92
CA ASN A 160 -4.10 1.75 15.76
C ASN A 160 -4.26 2.31 17.19
N PRO A 161 -5.49 2.56 17.66
CA PRO A 161 -5.72 3.32 18.87
C PRO A 161 -5.14 2.61 20.09
N PRO A 162 -4.52 3.35 21.02
CA PRO A 162 -4.02 2.77 22.24
C PRO A 162 -5.16 2.31 23.15
N ASN A 163 -4.84 1.42 24.08
CA ASN A 163 -5.72 1.01 25.15
C ASN A 163 -4.98 1.10 26.49
N PRO A 164 -5.47 1.88 27.48
CA PRO A 164 -6.65 2.76 27.39
C PRO A 164 -6.38 3.98 26.49
N MET A 165 -7.45 4.54 25.90
CA MET A 165 -7.42 5.84 25.23
C MET A 165 -7.68 6.94 26.29
N PRO A 166 -6.95 8.07 26.29
CA PRO A 166 -7.21 9.14 27.24
C PRO A 166 -8.50 9.89 26.87
N GLU A 167 -9.25 10.36 27.86
CA GLU A 167 -10.49 11.10 27.67
C GLU A 167 -10.30 12.61 27.86
N VAL A 168 -10.83 13.41 26.93
CA VAL A 168 -10.70 14.89 26.99
C VAL A 168 -11.59 15.47 28.08
N GLY A 169 -11.05 16.40 28.86
CA GLY A 169 -11.82 17.20 29.82
C GLY A 169 -12.13 16.50 31.14
N THR A 170 -11.65 15.28 31.35
CA THR A 170 -11.70 14.62 32.66
C THR A 170 -10.43 14.90 33.49
N LEU A 171 -10.57 14.77 34.81
CA LEU A 171 -9.48 14.75 35.77
C LEU A 171 -9.04 13.32 36.11
N ASP A 172 -9.66 12.31 35.50
CA ASP A 172 -9.38 10.91 35.77
C ASP A 172 -7.95 10.53 35.38
N GLU A 173 -7.37 9.66 36.20
CA GLU A 173 -6.08 9.04 35.92
C GLU A 173 -6.27 7.73 35.15
N ILE A 174 -5.33 7.44 34.24
CA ILE A 174 -5.27 6.19 33.51
C ILE A 174 -3.95 5.47 33.79
N GLU A 175 -4.00 4.14 33.82
CA GLU A 175 -2.82 3.29 33.97
C GLU A 175 -2.25 2.95 32.59
N ILE A 176 -1.03 3.40 32.32
CA ILE A 176 -0.26 3.02 31.13
C ILE A 176 0.75 1.95 31.52
N SER A 177 0.59 0.74 30.97
CA SER A 177 1.42 -0.41 31.33
C SER A 177 2.61 -0.68 30.39
N SER A 178 2.64 -0.04 29.22
CA SER A 178 3.62 -0.30 28.16
C SER A 178 4.30 0.99 27.68
N PRO A 179 5.62 0.99 27.47
CA PRO A 179 6.31 2.12 26.85
C PRO A 179 5.97 2.28 25.36
N TYR A 180 5.34 1.27 24.76
CA TYR A 180 4.89 1.28 23.36
C TYR A 180 3.42 1.72 23.21
N TRP A 181 2.82 2.26 24.27
CA TRP A 181 1.49 2.86 24.22
C TRP A 181 1.54 4.16 23.41
N GLY A 182 0.49 4.40 22.62
CA GLY A 182 0.34 5.60 21.78
C GLY A 182 -0.45 5.29 20.50
N PRO A 183 -0.46 6.21 19.52
CA PRO A 183 -1.20 6.05 18.26
C PRO A 183 -0.69 4.93 17.33
N HIS A 184 0.28 4.12 17.78
CA HIS A 184 0.92 3.00 17.09
C HIS A 184 1.03 3.20 15.56
N HIS A 185 1.89 4.16 15.19
CA HIS A 185 2.30 4.56 13.84
C HIS A 185 1.15 4.80 12.83
N GLY A 186 1.50 5.44 11.72
CA GLY A 186 0.56 5.58 10.61
C GLY A 186 -0.55 6.65 10.73
N PRO A 187 -0.45 7.76 11.49
CA PRO A 187 -1.57 8.69 11.66
C PRO A 187 -1.92 9.49 10.40
N GLN A 188 -1.27 9.26 9.25
CA GLN A 188 -1.36 10.13 8.07
C GLN A 188 -2.78 10.29 7.54
N GLY A 189 -3.58 9.21 7.50
CA GLY A 189 -4.97 9.27 7.05
C GLY A 189 -5.83 10.14 7.97
N SER A 190 -5.70 9.93 9.29
CA SER A 190 -6.40 10.73 10.31
C SER A 190 -5.94 12.19 10.30
N MET A 191 -4.63 12.43 10.12
CA MET A 191 -4.04 13.77 10.08
C MET A 191 -4.55 14.54 8.86
N MET A 192 -4.59 13.87 7.70
CA MET A 192 -5.08 14.43 6.44
C MET A 192 -6.50 14.99 6.55
N ILE A 193 -7.36 14.33 7.33
CA ILE A 193 -8.74 14.78 7.57
C ILE A 193 -8.90 15.64 8.84
N GLY A 194 -7.81 15.86 9.58
CA GLY A 194 -7.78 16.59 10.85
C GLY A 194 -8.66 15.96 11.91
N ASN A 195 -8.40 14.69 12.20
CA ASN A 195 -9.11 13.93 13.21
C ASN A 195 -8.13 12.97 13.92
N GLY A 196 -8.56 12.24 14.95
CA GLY A 196 -7.74 11.26 15.66
C GLY A 196 -6.79 11.84 16.68
N GLY A 197 -6.66 13.16 16.78
CA GLY A 197 -5.93 13.84 17.85
C GLY A 197 -6.70 13.82 19.18
N TYR A 198 -5.98 13.94 20.29
CA TYR A 198 -6.56 14.25 21.59
C TYR A 198 -6.85 15.75 21.66
N GLU A 199 -8.01 16.16 21.14
CA GLU A 199 -8.34 17.57 20.92
C GLU A 199 -8.67 18.32 22.21
N ILE A 200 -7.72 19.13 22.68
CA ILE A 200 -7.87 20.01 23.84
C ILE A 200 -8.22 21.42 23.35
N GLY A 201 -9.22 22.07 23.94
CA GLY A 201 -9.55 23.45 23.59
C GLY A 201 -10.37 23.57 22.31
N SER A 202 -10.05 24.55 21.47
CA SER A 202 -10.85 24.90 20.28
C SER A 202 -9.95 25.48 19.17
N GLY A 203 -10.54 25.78 18.00
CA GLY A 203 -9.84 26.41 16.88
C GLY A 203 -9.22 25.44 15.87
N TYR A 204 -9.61 24.16 15.92
CA TYR A 204 -9.18 23.16 14.96
C TYR A 204 -9.72 23.48 13.56
N GLU A 205 -8.80 23.64 12.62
CA GLU A 205 -9.09 23.92 11.21
C GLU A 205 -8.20 23.04 10.33
N ASN A 206 -8.74 22.66 9.17
CA ASN A 206 -8.02 21.85 8.21
C ASN A 206 -7.32 22.72 7.16
N SER A 207 -6.09 22.32 6.83
CA SER A 207 -5.30 22.92 5.75
C SER A 207 -5.95 22.67 4.39
N PRO A 208 -5.74 23.52 3.38
CA PRO A 208 -6.38 23.38 2.08
C PRO A 208 -6.14 22.02 1.40
N HIS A 209 -4.98 21.39 1.61
CA HIS A 209 -4.72 20.05 1.05
C HIS A 209 -5.76 19.00 1.47
N SER A 210 -6.39 19.12 2.65
CA SER A 210 -7.46 18.21 3.11
C SER A 210 -8.69 18.16 2.21
N SER A 211 -8.89 19.17 1.36
CA SER A 211 -10.08 19.30 0.51
C SER A 211 -9.75 19.58 -0.96
N MET A 212 -8.55 20.08 -1.26
CA MET A 212 -8.15 20.46 -2.61
C MET A 212 -7.51 19.32 -3.42
N ILE A 213 -7.00 18.27 -2.76
CA ILE A 213 -6.37 17.15 -3.47
C ILE A 213 -7.41 16.06 -3.78
N GLU A 214 -7.88 16.01 -5.02
CA GLU A 214 -8.97 15.09 -5.40
C GLU A 214 -8.57 13.62 -5.34
N SER A 215 -7.29 13.32 -5.63
CA SER A 215 -6.76 11.96 -5.63
C SER A 215 -6.10 11.57 -4.31
N GLY A 216 -6.19 12.38 -3.24
CA GLY A 216 -5.59 12.07 -1.94
C GLY A 216 -4.08 11.84 -1.97
N CYS A 217 -3.60 10.88 -1.17
CA CYS A 217 -2.20 10.46 -1.06
C CYS A 217 -1.51 10.24 -2.43
N LYS A 218 -2.23 9.62 -3.38
CA LYS A 218 -1.73 9.34 -4.74
C LYS A 218 -1.20 10.58 -5.44
N GLN A 219 -1.83 11.75 -5.25
CA GLN A 219 -1.46 12.97 -5.97
C GLN A 219 -0.03 13.41 -5.67
N CYS A 220 0.46 13.20 -4.44
CA CYS A 220 1.83 13.53 -4.05
C CYS A 220 2.74 12.29 -4.14
N HIS A 221 2.39 11.22 -3.42
CA HIS A 221 3.26 10.06 -3.25
C HIS A 221 3.40 9.20 -4.49
N MET A 222 2.37 9.15 -5.34
CA MET A 222 2.39 8.40 -6.60
C MET A 222 2.43 9.32 -7.82
N SER A 223 2.89 10.56 -7.64
CA SER A 223 3.24 11.47 -8.74
C SER A 223 4.38 10.89 -9.60
N SER A 224 4.81 11.62 -10.63
CA SER A 224 5.89 11.17 -11.52
C SER A 224 7.09 10.65 -10.74
N ALA A 225 7.53 9.44 -11.08
CA ALA A 225 8.60 8.76 -10.38
C ALA A 225 9.97 9.36 -10.73
N TYR A 226 10.84 9.44 -9.73
CA TYR A 226 12.27 9.64 -9.92
C TYR A 226 12.99 8.30 -9.75
N GLY A 227 13.04 7.54 -10.85
CA GLY A 227 13.61 6.18 -10.85
C GLY A 227 12.97 5.30 -9.78
N THR A 228 13.80 4.77 -8.88
CA THR A 228 13.42 3.94 -7.73
C THR A 228 13.60 4.67 -6.39
N GLN A 229 13.64 6.00 -6.38
CA GLN A 229 13.93 6.79 -5.18
C GLN A 229 12.71 7.55 -4.64
N ALA A 230 11.83 8.03 -5.50
CA ALA A 230 10.63 8.79 -5.12
C ALA A 230 9.50 8.64 -6.14
N GLY A 231 8.26 8.91 -5.74
CA GLY A 231 7.08 8.90 -6.60
C GLY A 231 6.68 7.51 -7.09
N GLY A 232 5.75 7.47 -8.04
CA GLY A 232 5.31 6.24 -8.71
C GLY A 232 4.92 5.12 -7.73
N HIS A 233 5.39 3.90 -8.02
CA HIS A 233 5.19 2.75 -7.13
C HIS A 233 6.27 2.61 -6.05
N GLN A 234 7.13 3.62 -5.88
CA GLN A 234 8.09 3.68 -4.77
C GLN A 234 7.53 4.48 -3.59
N MET A 235 6.62 5.43 -3.87
CA MET A 235 5.82 6.21 -2.91
C MET A 235 6.56 7.18 -1.98
N GLY A 236 7.89 7.21 -2.03
CA GLY A 236 8.71 8.18 -1.30
C GLY A 236 8.55 9.59 -1.84
N MET A 237 8.78 10.57 -0.97
CA MET A 237 8.71 12.00 -1.31
C MET A 237 10.08 12.66 -1.50
N THR A 238 11.17 11.94 -1.29
CA THR A 238 12.53 12.48 -1.40
C THR A 238 13.43 11.60 -2.25
N TYR A 239 14.32 12.22 -3.01
CA TYR A 239 15.34 11.53 -3.80
C TYR A 239 16.68 12.24 -3.66
N ALA A 240 17.78 11.51 -3.84
CA ALA A 240 19.11 12.06 -3.82
C ALA A 240 19.47 12.67 -5.20
N TYR A 241 19.93 13.91 -5.20
CA TYR A 241 20.38 14.63 -6.37
C TYR A 241 21.66 15.40 -6.07
N HIS A 242 22.76 15.07 -6.78
CA HIS A 242 24.09 15.66 -6.57
C HIS A 242 24.58 15.70 -5.11
N GLY A 243 24.25 14.67 -4.32
CA GLY A 243 24.71 14.54 -2.92
C GLY A 243 23.82 15.21 -1.87
N HIS A 244 22.64 15.69 -2.26
CA HIS A 244 21.65 16.28 -1.34
C HIS A 244 20.27 15.66 -1.57
N ASP A 245 19.45 15.63 -0.53
CA ASP A 245 18.06 15.18 -0.63
C ASP A 245 17.17 16.29 -1.20
N VAL A 246 16.30 15.92 -2.13
CA VAL A 246 15.37 16.82 -2.81
C VAL A 246 13.96 16.26 -2.73
N VAL A 247 12.98 17.12 -2.46
CA VAL A 247 11.56 16.72 -2.45
C VAL A 247 11.07 16.50 -3.88
N ASN A 248 10.36 15.40 -4.11
CA ASN A 248 9.65 15.15 -5.36
C ASN A 248 8.42 16.06 -5.46
N LYS A 249 8.59 17.19 -6.14
CA LYS A 249 7.55 18.22 -6.32
C LYS A 249 6.61 17.94 -7.51
N ALA A 250 6.71 16.79 -8.17
CA ALA A 250 5.92 16.51 -9.38
C ALA A 250 4.41 16.60 -9.13
N GLY A 251 3.93 16.17 -7.95
CA GLY A 251 2.53 16.32 -7.55
C GLY A 251 2.13 17.72 -7.09
N CYS A 252 3.10 18.59 -6.77
CA CYS A 252 2.82 19.92 -6.23
C CYS A 252 2.61 20.96 -7.33
N ILE A 253 3.34 20.84 -8.44
CA ILE A 253 3.42 21.86 -9.50
C ILE A 253 2.12 22.03 -10.31
N GLU A 254 1.14 21.14 -10.13
CA GLU A 254 -0.21 21.31 -10.67
C GLU A 254 -0.93 22.52 -10.04
N CYS A 255 -0.70 22.78 -8.75
CA CYS A 255 -1.31 23.88 -8.01
C CYS A 255 -0.29 24.96 -7.58
N HIS A 256 0.98 24.59 -7.42
CA HIS A 256 2.06 25.47 -6.97
C HIS A 256 3.01 25.82 -8.12
N THR A 257 2.63 26.81 -8.92
CA THR A 257 3.34 27.17 -10.17
C THR A 257 4.66 27.93 -9.96
N ASN A 258 4.98 28.35 -8.74
CA ASN A 258 6.27 28.98 -8.40
C ASN A 258 7.11 28.02 -7.53
N PRO A 259 8.08 27.29 -8.11
CA PRO A 259 8.82 26.24 -7.42
C PRO A 259 9.81 26.75 -6.36
N ASP A 260 10.38 27.95 -6.54
CA ASP A 260 11.33 28.52 -5.58
C ASP A 260 10.62 28.94 -4.28
N ASN A 261 9.40 29.46 -4.40
CA ASN A 261 8.55 29.74 -3.25
C ASN A 261 8.08 28.46 -2.54
N LEU A 262 8.03 27.33 -3.24
CA LEU A 262 7.53 26.08 -2.66
C LEU A 262 8.56 25.45 -1.71
N ASP A 263 9.84 25.43 -2.06
CA ASP A 263 10.89 24.88 -1.18
C ASP A 263 10.96 25.65 0.14
N ALA A 264 10.99 26.98 0.07
CA ALA A 264 11.00 27.83 1.26
C ALA A 264 9.73 27.63 2.12
N LYS A 265 8.57 27.36 1.51
CA LYS A 265 7.32 27.06 2.24
C LYS A 265 7.38 25.71 2.94
N ILE A 266 7.88 24.68 2.27
CA ILE A 266 8.05 23.35 2.86
C ILE A 266 9.00 23.44 4.06
N GLU A 267 10.15 24.08 3.89
CA GLU A 267 11.14 24.27 4.95
C GLU A 267 10.56 25.05 6.14
N ALA A 268 9.88 26.17 5.90
CA ALA A 268 9.25 26.95 6.96
C ALA A 268 8.14 26.18 7.71
N THR A 269 7.35 25.37 6.99
CA THR A 269 6.29 24.54 7.56
C THR A 269 6.88 23.46 8.46
N ASN A 270 7.91 22.73 7.97
CA ASN A 270 8.60 21.70 8.73
C ASN A 270 9.23 22.28 10.00
N LEU A 271 9.96 23.40 9.87
CA LEU A 271 10.63 24.04 11.00
C LEU A 271 9.64 24.48 12.09
N ALA A 272 8.47 25.00 11.71
CA ALA A 272 7.44 25.40 12.67
C ALA A 272 6.91 24.20 13.48
N ILE A 273 6.62 23.08 12.80
CA ILE A 273 6.17 21.84 13.46
C ILE A 273 7.27 21.26 14.35
N GLU A 274 8.51 21.17 13.86
CA GLU A 274 9.66 20.66 14.62
C GLU A 274 9.94 21.50 15.87
N THR A 275 9.81 22.82 15.77
CA THR A 275 9.95 23.73 16.92
C THR A 275 8.93 23.40 18.00
N LYS A 276 7.67 23.19 17.61
CA LYS A 276 6.59 22.87 18.55
C LYS A 276 6.69 21.46 19.13
N LEU A 277 7.09 20.48 18.32
CA LEU A 277 7.39 19.14 18.80
C LEU A 277 8.53 19.18 19.82
N THR A 278 9.60 19.95 19.56
CA THR A 278 10.72 20.10 20.49
C THR A 278 10.27 20.75 21.81
N GLU A 279 9.50 21.83 21.74
CA GLU A 279 8.93 22.50 22.91
C GLU A 279 8.09 21.52 23.76
N LEU A 280 7.16 20.79 23.14
CA LEU A 280 6.31 19.83 23.81
C LEU A 280 7.12 18.64 24.38
N GLN A 281 8.12 18.15 23.64
CA GLN A 281 9.00 17.07 24.10
C GLN A 281 9.69 17.44 25.41
N VAL A 282 10.27 18.63 25.50
CA VAL A 282 10.93 19.11 26.74
C VAL A 282 9.94 19.15 27.89
N ILE A 283 8.75 19.71 27.69
CA ILE A 283 7.71 19.77 28.73
C ILE A 283 7.33 18.36 29.21
N LEU A 284 7.12 17.42 28.29
CA LEU A 284 6.75 16.05 28.63
C LEU A 284 7.86 15.28 29.36
N MET A 285 9.13 15.53 29.01
CA MET A 285 10.30 14.97 29.69
C MET A 285 10.44 15.54 31.10
N ASP A 286 10.29 16.86 31.27
CA ASP A 286 10.36 17.52 32.58
C ASP A 286 9.23 17.06 33.53
N LEU A 287 8.06 16.73 32.98
CA LEU A 287 6.94 16.11 33.71
C LEU A 287 7.12 14.62 34.01
N GLY A 288 8.20 14.00 33.53
CA GLY A 288 8.48 12.57 33.67
C GLY A 288 7.46 11.69 32.94
N ARG A 289 6.95 12.14 31.78
CA ARG A 289 5.95 11.42 30.98
C ARG A 289 6.50 10.85 29.68
N LEU A 290 7.62 11.37 29.19
CA LEU A 290 8.28 10.90 27.97
C LEU A 290 9.77 10.66 28.27
N ASP A 291 10.36 9.62 27.68
CA ASP A 291 11.80 9.37 27.73
C ASP A 291 12.55 9.97 26.51
N GLU A 292 13.89 9.91 26.55
CA GLU A 292 14.75 10.40 25.45
C GLU A 292 14.55 9.65 24.13
N GLY A 293 13.95 8.46 24.17
CA GLY A 293 13.63 7.63 23.01
C GLY A 293 12.24 7.90 22.44
N ASN A 294 11.52 8.91 22.91
CA ASN A 294 10.13 9.21 22.56
C ASN A 294 9.16 8.09 22.94
N HIS A 295 9.42 7.37 24.03
CA HIS A 295 8.47 6.45 24.61
C HIS A 295 7.79 7.09 25.82
N ILE A 296 6.51 6.81 25.98
CA ILE A 296 5.80 7.18 27.20
C ILE A 296 6.41 6.41 28.39
N ILE A 297 6.60 7.08 29.52
CA ILE A 297 7.07 6.43 30.75
C ILE A 297 5.84 5.74 31.39
N PRO A 298 5.85 4.39 31.53
CA PRO A 298 4.71 3.67 32.09
C PRO A 298 4.39 4.10 33.53
N GLY A 299 3.10 4.09 33.87
CA GLY A 299 2.59 4.44 35.18
C GLY A 299 1.19 5.03 35.12
N THR A 300 0.66 5.37 36.30
CA THR A 300 -0.62 6.07 36.43
C THR A 300 -0.40 7.57 36.25
N MET A 301 -1.23 8.20 35.41
CA MET A 301 -1.15 9.64 35.14
C MET A 301 -2.50 10.22 34.75
N PRO A 302 -2.72 11.54 34.92
CA PRO A 302 -3.92 12.21 34.44
C PRO A 302 -4.12 12.00 32.93
N SER A 303 -5.38 11.87 32.50
CA SER A 303 -5.75 11.72 31.09
C SER A 303 -5.15 12.84 30.22
N LEU A 304 -5.06 14.06 30.73
CA LEU A 304 -4.39 15.17 30.06
C LEU A 304 -2.92 14.88 29.74
N HIS A 305 -2.15 14.28 30.66
CA HIS A 305 -0.73 14.01 30.44
C HIS A 305 -0.54 12.90 29.41
N ALA A 306 -1.33 11.82 29.51
CA ALA A 306 -1.29 10.75 28.51
C ALA A 306 -1.76 11.24 27.13
N GLY A 307 -2.81 12.07 27.09
CA GLY A 307 -3.30 12.71 25.87
C GLY A 307 -2.29 13.66 25.25
N ALA A 308 -1.49 14.38 26.06
CA ALA A 308 -0.42 15.22 25.56
C ALA A 308 0.73 14.40 24.94
N VAL A 309 1.13 13.29 25.57
CA VAL A 309 2.08 12.34 24.96
C VAL A 309 1.51 11.75 23.68
N TYR A 310 0.23 11.39 23.67
CA TYR A 310 -0.45 10.90 22.48
C TYR A 310 -0.39 11.92 21.33
N ASN A 311 -0.70 13.21 21.58
CA ASN A 311 -0.62 14.26 20.57
C ASN A 311 0.80 14.48 20.04
N TYR A 312 1.80 14.46 20.93
CA TYR A 312 3.20 14.52 20.53
C TYR A 312 3.55 13.39 19.55
N LEU A 313 3.23 12.14 19.92
CA LEU A 313 3.49 10.97 19.08
C LEU A 313 2.67 10.98 17.79
N TYR A 314 1.43 11.47 17.85
CA TYR A 314 0.52 11.56 16.71
C TYR A 314 1.08 12.50 15.63
N VAL A 315 1.58 13.67 16.01
CA VAL A 315 2.20 14.60 15.06
C VAL A 315 3.61 14.13 14.65
N LEU A 316 4.39 13.56 15.56
CA LEU A 316 5.73 13.03 15.27
C LEU A 316 5.68 11.89 14.23
N GLU A 317 4.76 10.94 14.41
CA GLU A 317 4.65 9.75 13.56
C GLU A 317 3.92 10.00 12.24
N ASP A 318 3.30 11.16 12.07
CA ASP A 318 2.79 11.62 10.77
C ASP A 318 3.94 11.82 9.77
N ARG A 319 5.10 12.31 10.26
CA ARG A 319 6.36 12.48 9.51
C ARG A 319 6.27 13.36 8.26
N SER A 320 5.18 14.11 8.08
CA SER A 320 5.01 14.99 6.92
C SER A 320 5.57 16.41 7.15
N GLY A 321 6.02 16.72 8.38
CA GLY A 321 6.38 18.07 8.81
C GLY A 321 5.25 19.09 8.62
N GLY A 322 3.99 18.65 8.71
CA GLY A 322 2.80 19.50 8.52
C GLY A 322 2.26 19.55 7.09
N SER A 323 2.95 18.98 6.09
CA SER A 323 2.45 18.92 4.71
C SER A 323 1.07 18.27 4.53
N HIS A 324 0.70 17.28 5.36
CA HIS A 324 -0.64 16.67 5.34
C HIS A 324 -1.69 17.63 5.86
N ASN A 325 -1.46 18.24 7.03
CA ASN A 325 -2.40 19.18 7.65
C ASN A 325 -1.77 20.11 8.70
N TYR A 326 -1.02 21.10 8.23
CA TYR A 326 -0.30 22.07 9.05
C TYR A 326 -1.19 22.80 10.06
N MET A 327 -2.34 23.32 9.62
CA MET A 327 -3.24 24.09 10.50
C MET A 327 -3.74 23.24 11.67
N TYR A 328 -4.17 22.00 11.40
CA TYR A 328 -4.61 21.09 12.45
C TYR A 328 -3.48 20.70 13.39
N ALA A 329 -2.32 20.30 12.85
CA ALA A 329 -1.17 19.87 13.65
C ALA A 329 -0.65 21.00 14.54
N MET A 330 -0.56 22.23 14.03
CA MET A 330 -0.15 23.40 14.82
C MET A 330 -1.13 23.68 15.95
N THR A 331 -2.44 23.75 15.67
CA THR A 331 -3.45 23.96 16.71
C THR A 331 -3.41 22.85 17.77
N LEU A 332 -3.22 21.60 17.36
CA LEU A 332 -3.11 20.47 18.27
C LEU A 332 -1.91 20.61 19.22
N LEU A 333 -0.73 20.97 18.69
CA LEU A 333 0.47 21.18 19.50
C LEU A 333 0.33 22.40 20.41
N ASP A 334 -0.12 23.54 19.88
CA ASP A 334 -0.26 24.79 20.64
C ASP A 334 -1.24 24.64 21.80
N ASN A 335 -2.41 24.02 21.55
CA ASN A 335 -3.39 23.78 22.61
C ASN A 335 -2.86 22.78 23.65
N THR A 336 -2.10 21.76 23.22
CA THR A 336 -1.48 20.80 24.14
C THR A 336 -0.45 21.46 25.04
N ILE A 337 0.46 22.26 24.46
CA ILE A 337 1.48 23.01 25.21
C ILE A 337 0.83 23.96 26.21
N ALA A 338 -0.16 24.74 25.76
CA ALA A 338 -0.86 25.69 26.62
C ALA A 338 -1.60 25.01 27.79
N ALA A 339 -2.08 23.78 27.61
CA ALA A 339 -2.76 23.03 28.68
C ALA A 339 -1.81 22.44 29.73
N LEU A 340 -0.50 22.35 29.44
CA LEU A 340 0.52 21.85 30.37
C LEU A 340 1.25 22.96 31.15
N GLN A 341 0.98 24.22 30.84
CA GLN A 341 1.58 25.42 31.46
C GLN A 341 0.61 26.09 32.44
#